data_AF-A0AB37U887-F1
#
_entry.id   AF-A0AB37U887-F1
#
_cell.length_a   1.000
_cell.length_b   1.000
_cell.length_c   1.000
_cell.angle_alpha   90.00
_cell.angle_beta   90.00
_cell.angle_gamma   90.00
#
_symmetry.space_group_name_H-M   'P 1'
#
loop_
_entity.id
_entity.type
_entity.pdbx_description
1 polymer ?
#
loop_
_entity_poly.entity_id
_entity_poly.type
_entity_poly.pdbx_seq_one_letter_code
_entity_poly.pdbx_strand_id
1 'polypeptide(L)'
;MQQSVELLYPDNSDWQQLCQQLRSAVTLATLVLTAWKMGLWIARSIVEQQLTERGKRQDEQSYCSVCNTLLLSKGFAERQMLTLVNLLLQFYSK
;
A
#
# COMPACT_ATOMS: atom_id res chain seq x y z
N MET A 1 13.65 7.04 -24.97
CA MET A 1 12.37 7.39 -24.31
C MET A 1 12.50 7.06 -22.83
N GLN A 2 12.87 8.03 -21.98
CA GLN A 2 12.74 7.87 -20.52
C GLN A 2 11.30 8.21 -20.18
N GLN A 3 10.47 7.19 -19.92
CA GLN A 3 9.17 7.41 -19.31
C GLN A 3 9.41 7.87 -17.87
N SER A 4 9.04 9.12 -17.56
CA SER A 4 9.21 9.68 -16.23
C SER A 4 8.36 8.89 -15.23
N VAL A 5 9.01 8.30 -14.22
CA VAL A 5 8.39 7.48 -13.16
C VAL A 5 7.27 8.24 -12.43
N GLU A 6 7.29 9.58 -12.45
CA GLU A 6 6.22 10.44 -11.92
C GLU A 6 4.86 10.25 -12.60
N LEU A 7 4.84 9.81 -13.86
CA LEU A 7 3.61 9.63 -14.62
C LEU A 7 2.80 8.40 -14.17
N LEU A 8 3.38 7.52 -13.34
CA LEU A 8 2.67 6.36 -12.84
C LEU A 8 1.50 6.75 -11.90
N TYR A 9 1.69 7.79 -11.09
CA TYR A 9 0.68 8.29 -10.15
C TYR A 9 0.75 9.82 -10.03
N PRO A 10 0.29 10.56 -11.05
CA PRO A 10 0.51 12.02 -11.13
C PRO A 10 -0.17 12.79 -9.99
N ASP A 11 -1.35 12.35 -9.56
CA ASP A 11 -2.18 13.07 -8.57
C ASP A 11 -1.92 12.65 -7.12
N ASN A 12 -0.96 11.75 -6.85
CA ASN A 12 -0.69 11.26 -5.51
C ASN A 12 0.47 12.01 -4.84
N SER A 13 0.19 12.71 -3.74
CA SER A 13 1.18 13.51 -3.01
C SER A 13 2.36 12.69 -2.48
N ASP A 14 2.09 11.49 -1.95
CA ASP A 14 3.12 10.62 -1.39
C ASP A 14 4.07 10.11 -2.48
N TRP A 15 3.52 9.77 -3.64
CA TRP A 15 4.29 9.38 -4.82
C TRP A 15 5.19 10.52 -5.32
N GLN A 16 4.64 11.73 -5.44
CA GLN A 16 5.42 12.90 -5.85
C GLN A 16 6.55 13.20 -4.86
N GLN A 17 6.29 13.05 -3.55
CA GLN A 17 7.31 13.20 -2.52
C GLN A 17 8.43 12.16 -2.66
N LEU A 18 8.10 10.89 -2.94
CA LEU A 18 9.10 9.85 -3.18
C LEU A 18 9.91 10.11 -4.45
N CYS A 19 9.28 10.57 -5.54
CA CYS A 19 9.96 11.00 -6.76
C CYS A 19 10.91 12.17 -6.50
N GLN A 20 10.50 13.15 -5.69
CA GLN A 20 11.35 14.26 -5.29
C GLN A 20 12.55 13.79 -4.44
N GLN A 21 12.33 12.88 -3.49
CA GLN A 21 13.41 12.27 -2.70
C GLN A 21 14.39 11.48 -3.55
N LEU A 22 13.92 10.84 -4.63
CA LEU A 22 14.79 10.09 -5.54
C LEU A 22 15.67 11.05 -6.34
N ARG A 23 15.11 12.18 -6.80
CA ARG A 23 15.85 13.23 -7.52
C ARG A 23 16.87 13.96 -6.65
N SER A 24 16.57 14.17 -5.37
CA SER A 24 17.46 14.88 -4.44
C SER A 24 18.47 13.97 -3.72
N ALA A 25 18.44 12.65 -3.96
CA ALA A 25 19.34 11.71 -3.32
C ALA A 25 20.78 11.88 -3.81
N VAL A 26 21.67 12.23 -2.88
CA VAL A 26 23.10 12.48 -3.17
C VAL A 26 23.95 11.21 -3.04
N THR A 27 23.51 10.24 -2.23
CA THR A 27 24.27 9.01 -1.97
C THR A 27 23.61 7.80 -2.63
N LEU A 28 24.42 6.79 -2.97
CA LEU A 28 23.92 5.52 -3.49
C LEU A 28 22.97 4.85 -2.48
N ALA A 29 23.29 4.89 -1.19
CA ALA A 29 22.43 4.37 -0.13
C ALA A 29 21.05 5.05 -0.13
N THR A 30 21.01 6.39 -0.23
CA THR A 30 19.74 7.12 -0.31
C THR A 30 18.96 6.82 -1.59
N LEU A 31 19.63 6.62 -2.73
CA LEU A 31 18.97 6.22 -3.97
C LEU A 31 18.30 4.85 -3.84
N VAL A 32 19.03 3.86 -3.32
CA VAL A 32 18.52 2.49 -3.14
C VAL A 32 17.37 2.47 -2.13
N LEU A 33 17.50 3.17 -1.00
CA LEU A 33 16.45 3.23 0.02
C LEU A 33 15.19 3.92 -0.51
N THR A 34 15.32 5.00 -1.28
CA THR A 34 14.16 5.68 -1.87
C THR A 34 13.49 4.81 -2.93
N ALA A 35 14.25 4.18 -3.82
CA ALA A 35 13.70 3.24 -4.80
C ALA A 35 12.97 2.07 -4.13
N TRP A 36 13.52 1.55 -3.02
CA TRP A 36 12.87 0.52 -2.22
C TRP A 36 11.53 0.99 -1.62
N LYS A 37 11.50 2.19 -1.03
CA LYS A 37 10.26 2.80 -0.49
C LYS A 37 9.20 2.95 -1.58
N MET A 38 9.58 3.36 -2.78
CA MET A 38 8.68 3.43 -3.94
C MET A 38 8.10 2.06 -4.29
N GLY A 39 8.92 1.01 -4.34
CA GLY A 39 8.45 -0.36 -4.59
C GLY A 39 7.47 -0.86 -3.53
N LEU A 40 7.75 -0.60 -2.25
CA LEU A 40 6.84 -0.94 -1.15
C LEU A 40 5.53 -0.18 -1.23
N TRP A 41 5.58 1.10 -1.59
CA TRP A 41 4.39 1.92 -1.77
C TRP A 41 3.49 1.35 -2.88
N ILE A 42 4.06 1.04 -4.05
CA ILE A 42 3.32 0.43 -5.16
C ILE A 42 2.70 -0.90 -4.74
N ALA A 43 3.49 -1.78 -4.11
CA ALA A 43 3.01 -3.08 -3.65
C ALA A 43 1.83 -2.94 -2.68
N ARG A 44 1.92 -1.98 -1.74
CA ARG A 44 0.83 -1.63 -0.82
C ARG A 44 -0.41 -1.16 -1.58
N SER A 45 -0.27 -0.24 -2.52
CA SER A 45 -1.40 0.30 -3.30
C SER A 45 -2.12 -0.80 -4.08
N ILE A 46 -1.39 -1.74 -4.69
CA ILE A 46 -1.98 -2.88 -5.40
C ILE A 46 -2.79 -3.76 -4.44
N VAL A 47 -2.24 -4.08 -3.27
CA VAL A 47 -2.93 -4.90 -2.26
C VAL A 47 -4.18 -4.20 -1.76
N GLU A 48 -4.10 -2.91 -1.44
CA GLU A 48 -5.26 -2.11 -0.99
C GLU A 48 -6.35 -2.03 -2.06
N GLN A 49 -5.97 -1.85 -3.33
CA GLN A 49 -6.92 -1.88 -4.44
C GLN A 49 -7.63 -3.23 -4.53
N GLN A 50 -6.89 -4.34 -4.49
CA GLN A 50 -7.46 -5.69 -4.53
C GLN A 50 -8.39 -5.98 -3.34
N LEU A 51 -8.01 -5.54 -2.14
CA LEU A 51 -8.86 -5.67 -0.95
C LEU A 51 -10.13 -4.82 -1.07
N THR A 52 -10.02 -3.62 -1.64
CA THR A 52 -11.16 -2.73 -1.88
C THR A 52 -12.11 -3.34 -2.90
N GLU A 53 -11.60 -3.87 -4.01
CA GLU A 53 -12.39 -4.57 -5.02
C GLU A 53 -13.12 -5.78 -4.43
N ARG A 54 -12.41 -6.61 -3.63
CA ARG A 54 -13.02 -7.75 -2.93
C ARG A 54 -14.09 -7.31 -1.93
N GLY A 55 -13.87 -6.22 -1.20
CA GLY A 55 -14.87 -5.68 -0.26
C GLY A 55 -16.10 -5.08 -0.94
N LYS A 56 -15.97 -4.63 -2.19
CA LYS A 56 -17.08 -4.14 -3.02
C LYS A 56 -17.84 -5.26 -3.74
N ARG A 57 -17.22 -6.43 -3.95
CA ARG A 57 -17.94 -7.61 -4.44
C ARG A 57 -18.95 -8.02 -3.39
N GLN A 58 -20.19 -7.66 -3.68
CA GLN A 58 -21.40 -7.90 -2.91
C GLN A 58 -21.83 -9.39 -2.96
N ASP A 59 -20.85 -10.28 -3.16
CA ASP A 59 -21.11 -11.70 -3.32
C ASP A 59 -21.33 -12.28 -1.93
N GLU A 60 -22.54 -12.80 -1.73
CA GLU A 60 -23.02 -13.50 -0.55
C GLU A 60 -23.46 -12.61 0.62
N GLN A 61 -24.56 -11.88 0.39
CA GLN A 61 -25.57 -11.69 1.43
C GLN A 61 -25.99 -13.06 1.97
N SER A 62 -25.22 -13.55 2.94
CA SER A 62 -25.43 -14.83 3.59
C SER A 62 -26.28 -14.63 4.83
N TYR A 63 -27.20 -15.56 5.06
CA TYR A 63 -27.95 -15.61 6.30
C TYR A 63 -27.16 -16.41 7.33
N CYS A 64 -27.18 -15.98 8.59
CA CYS A 64 -26.57 -16.74 9.67
C CYS A 64 -27.23 -18.12 9.78
N SER A 65 -26.45 -19.21 9.76
CA SER A 65 -26.97 -20.58 9.85
C SER A 65 -27.65 -20.92 11.19
N VAL A 66 -27.47 -20.09 12.22
CA VAL A 66 -28.02 -20.30 13.57
C VAL A 66 -29.25 -19.43 13.84
N CYS A 67 -29.21 -18.14 13.48
CA CYS A 67 -30.28 -17.19 13.79
C CYS A 67 -31.02 -16.65 12.56
N ASN A 68 -30.65 -17.10 11.35
CA ASN A 68 -31.23 -16.71 10.06
C ASN A 68 -31.31 -15.18 9.83
N THR A 69 -30.44 -14.42 10.48
CA THR A 69 -30.34 -12.97 10.29
C THR A 69 -29.38 -12.67 9.15
N LEU A 70 -29.68 -11.65 8.35
CA LEU A 70 -28.83 -11.18 7.25
C LEU A 70 -27.46 -10.73 7.80
N LEU A 71 -26.38 -11.33 7.29
CA LEU A 71 -25.03 -10.91 7.62
C LEU A 71 -24.68 -9.64 6.84
N LEU A 72 -24.56 -8.54 7.59
CA LEU A 72 -24.04 -7.28 7.06
C LEU A 72 -22.55 -7.23 7.32
N SER A 73 -21.77 -6.87 6.29
CA SER A 73 -20.35 -6.62 6.48
C SER A 73 -20.18 -5.44 7.45
N LYS A 74 -19.24 -5.55 8.39
CA LYS A 74 -18.94 -4.48 9.37
C LYS A 74 -18.16 -3.30 8.76
N GLY A 75 -18.03 -3.24 7.44
CA GLY A 75 -17.21 -2.26 6.73
C GLY A 75 -15.71 -2.58 6.72
N PHE A 76 -14.92 -1.59 6.32
CA PHE A 76 -13.46 -1.69 6.24
C PHE A 76 -12.84 -1.36 7.61
N ALA A 77 -11.97 -2.24 8.11
CA ALA A 77 -11.14 -1.95 9.27
C ALA A 77 -9.83 -1.29 8.83
N GLU A 78 -9.29 -0.35 9.63
CA GLU A 78 -7.93 0.13 9.44
C GLU A 78 -6.94 -1.03 9.58
N ARG A 79 -6.01 -1.13 8.63
CA ARG A 79 -5.01 -2.20 8.57
C ARG A 79 -3.63 -1.60 8.41
N GLN A 80 -2.68 -2.05 9.22
CA GLN A 80 -1.27 -1.75 9.02
C GLN A 80 -0.61 -2.95 8.33
N MET A 81 0.01 -2.71 7.17
CA MET A 81 0.83 -3.74 6.52
C MET A 81 2.22 -3.75 7.14
N LEU A 82 2.52 -4.81 7.88
CA LEU A 82 3.87 -5.11 8.35
C LEU A 82 4.66 -5.71 7.19
N THR A 83 5.68 -5.01 6.75
CA THR A 83 6.66 -5.57 5.80
C THR A 83 7.84 -6.12 6.59
N LEU A 84 8.48 -7.20 6.10
CA LEU A 84 9.70 -7.76 6.69
C LEU A 84 10.79 -6.70 6.90
N VAL A 85 10.87 -5.72 6.00
CA VAL A 85 11.81 -4.60 6.12
C VAL A 85 11.43 -3.65 7.25
N ASN A 86 10.15 -3.38 7.47
CA ASN A 86 9.73 -2.55 8.60
C ASN A 86 10.09 -3.23 9.93
N LEU A 87 9.89 -4.56 10.02
CA LEU A 87 10.35 -5.37 11.15
C LEU A 87 11.86 -5.23 11.36
N LEU A 88 12.67 -5.45 10.31
CA LEU A 88 14.13 -5.41 10.41
C LEU A 88 14.66 -4.00 10.76
N LEU A 89 14.14 -2.93 10.16
CA LEU A 89 14.57 -1.57 10.46
C LEU A 89 14.17 -1.12 11.88
N GLN A 90 13.08 -1.64 12.43
CA GLN A 90 12.69 -1.39 13.82
C GLN A 90 13.72 -1.95 14.82
N PHE A 91 14.45 -3.01 14.46
CA PHE A 91 15.51 -3.58 15.29
C PHE A 91 16.85 -2.83 15.20
N TYR A 92 17.12 -2.08 14.14
CA TYR A 92 18.37 -1.33 13.95
C TYR A 92 18.32 0.12 14.47
N SER A 93 17.17 0.60 14.96
CA SER A 93 16.98 1.94 15.51
C SER A 93 17.05 1.99 17.05
N LYS A 94 17.77 1.06 17.69
CA LYS A 94 18.00 1.02 19.13
C LYS A 94 19.47 1.21 19.48
#